data_AF-B7PCN6-F1
#
_entry.id   AF-B7PCN6-F1
#
_cell.length_a   1.000
_cell.length_b   1.000
_cell.length_c   1.000
_cell.angle_alpha   90.00
_cell.angle_beta   90.00
_cell.angle_gamma   90.00
#
_symmetry.space_group_name_H-M   'P 1'
#
loop_
_entity.id
_entity.type
_entity.pdbx_description
1 polymer ?
#
loop_
_entity_poly.entity_id
_entity_poly.type
_entity_poly.pdbx_seq_one_letter_code
_entity_poly.pdbx_strand_id
1 'polypeptide(L)'
;AMPSKKQYNLVSDDAYDSRIPLHSEEAFQHGISFNAKYIGTLDVPRPSSRVEIVAAMRRIRYEFKAKSIKKKKVTITISVDGVKIVLRKKHVSPKNKWSWDDTRYLVMNHPIYRIFYVSHDSQDLKIFSYIARDGGSNAFKCNVFKSKKKSQAMRVVRTIGQAFEVCHKLSLANATSNLVAPDSLPPTNRHSSSENSISRGIFTQIFLAVDRFEAGDSTCDDAKLLVRGAEEDVAAEATQPESCSSPKTPPSFPAAEGLQQTLSQQQLSQQAQSPTLSSNQLLACSQRLGHQAQQAQAAVSQAKHLRDQLAAEASARNEAMSQNQALMVHNRELLQHIHILVRHIQELEKKINRLE
;
A
#
# COMPACT_ATOMS: atom_id res chain seq x y z
N ALA A 1 -9.86 -9.21 47.00
CA ALA A 1 -10.23 -8.08 46.11
C ALA A 1 -9.40 -8.16 44.82
N MET A 2 -9.96 -7.80 43.67
CA MET A 2 -9.25 -7.81 42.38
C MET A 2 -8.58 -6.44 42.10
N PRO A 3 -7.40 -6.40 41.45
CA PRO A 3 -6.80 -5.14 40.98
C PRO A 3 -7.49 -4.67 39.68
N SER A 4 -8.07 -3.48 39.69
CA SER A 4 -8.85 -2.95 38.56
C SER A 4 -8.03 -2.09 37.59
N LYS A 5 -7.99 -2.57 36.34
CA LYS A 5 -8.10 -1.81 35.08
C LYS A 5 -7.10 -0.67 34.76
N LYS A 6 -6.27 -0.98 33.76
CA LYS A 6 -6.01 -0.15 32.57
C LYS A 6 -5.41 1.26 32.76
N GLN A 7 -4.13 1.31 33.14
CA GLN A 7 -3.27 2.37 32.61
C GLN A 7 -3.02 2.10 31.11
N TYR A 8 -3.67 2.86 30.23
CA TYR A 8 -3.25 2.94 28.83
C TYR A 8 -1.89 3.64 28.80
N ASN A 9 -0.85 2.88 28.48
CA ASN A 9 0.51 3.41 28.32
C ASN A 9 0.56 4.18 27.00
N LEU A 10 0.02 5.40 27.01
CA LEU A 10 0.18 6.38 25.93
C LEU A 10 1.68 6.56 25.70
N VAL A 11 2.11 6.32 24.46
CA VAL A 11 3.51 6.47 24.09
C VAL A 11 3.85 7.95 24.20
N SER A 12 4.55 8.32 25.27
CA SER A 12 5.06 9.68 25.48
C SER A 12 5.95 10.06 24.30
N ASP A 13 5.69 11.22 23.72
CA ASP A 13 6.40 11.88 22.61
C ASP A 13 7.75 11.25 22.18
N ASP A 14 7.70 10.24 21.31
CA ASP A 14 8.90 9.69 20.65
C ASP A 14 9.50 10.73 19.64
N ALA A 15 8.78 11.82 19.31
CA ALA A 15 9.24 12.91 18.45
C ALA A 15 10.55 13.55 18.98
N TYR A 16 10.61 13.76 20.30
CA TYR A 16 11.74 14.38 21.00
C TYR A 16 12.50 13.42 21.92
N ASP A 17 12.63 12.12 21.57
CA ASP A 17 13.59 11.24 22.23
C ASP A 17 15.04 11.66 21.91
N SER A 18 15.56 12.59 22.72
CA SER A 18 16.92 13.16 22.67
C SER A 18 18.05 12.11 22.78
N ARG A 19 17.74 10.85 23.08
CA ARG A 19 18.69 9.72 23.11
C ARG A 19 18.95 9.10 21.73
N ILE A 20 18.34 9.64 20.67
CA ILE A 20 18.55 9.28 19.28
C ILE A 20 19.27 10.44 18.56
N PRO A 21 20.59 10.35 18.33
CA PRO A 21 21.33 11.38 17.61
C PRO A 21 20.75 11.63 16.21
N LEU A 22 20.63 12.90 15.85
CA LEU A 22 20.55 13.33 14.46
C LEU A 22 21.91 13.06 13.80
N HIS A 23 21.89 12.50 12.60
CA HIS A 23 23.09 12.30 11.80
C HIS A 23 23.35 13.52 10.93
N SER A 24 24.61 13.91 10.75
CA SER A 24 24.99 14.93 9.77
C SER A 24 24.70 14.43 8.35
N GLU A 25 24.49 15.37 7.42
CA GLU A 25 24.23 15.04 6.01
C GLU A 25 25.40 14.24 5.38
N GLU A 26 26.63 14.60 5.72
CA GLU A 26 27.86 13.87 5.36
C GLU A 26 27.87 12.40 5.81
N ALA A 27 27.19 12.06 6.91
CA ALA A 27 27.10 10.67 7.37
C ALA A 27 26.25 9.81 6.42
N PHE A 28 25.27 10.40 5.71
CA PHE A 28 24.49 9.72 4.68
C PHE A 28 25.28 9.51 3.38
N GLN A 29 26.32 10.33 3.13
CA GLN A 29 27.24 10.10 2.00
C GLN A 29 28.12 8.85 2.24
N HIS A 30 28.59 8.66 3.46
CA HIS A 30 29.43 7.52 3.85
C HIS A 30 28.64 6.24 4.17
N GLY A 31 27.37 6.38 4.58
CA GLY A 31 26.46 5.28 4.84
C GLY A 31 26.44 4.81 6.30
N ILE A 32 25.30 5.00 6.97
CA ILE A 32 25.12 4.69 8.39
C ILE A 32 24.72 3.22 8.54
N SER A 33 25.52 2.44 9.27
CA SER A 33 25.42 0.98 9.31
C SER A 33 24.89 0.42 10.64
N PHE A 34 23.85 -0.42 10.57
CA PHE A 34 23.16 -1.02 11.71
C PHE A 34 23.15 -2.55 11.66
N ASN A 35 23.30 -3.18 12.83
CA ASN A 35 23.36 -4.63 12.99
C ASN A 35 22.00 -5.23 13.41
N ALA A 36 21.32 -5.96 12.52
CA ALA A 36 19.99 -6.53 12.78
C ALA A 36 19.91 -8.05 12.52
N LYS A 37 18.75 -8.65 12.82
CA LYS A 37 18.35 -9.99 12.38
C LYS A 37 17.20 -9.87 11.40
N TYR A 38 17.43 -10.23 10.14
CA TYR A 38 16.38 -10.29 9.12
C TYR A 38 15.43 -11.45 9.41
N ILE A 39 14.13 -11.19 9.41
CA ILE A 39 13.08 -12.19 9.65
C ILE A 39 12.63 -12.77 8.32
N GLY A 40 12.22 -11.91 7.39
CA GLY A 40 11.67 -12.29 6.09
C GLY A 40 11.11 -11.09 5.34
N THR A 41 10.62 -11.37 4.14
CA THR A 41 9.88 -10.43 3.29
C THR A 41 8.65 -11.15 2.74
N LEU A 42 7.64 -10.37 2.38
CA LEU A 42 6.42 -10.84 1.72
C LEU A 42 5.88 -9.70 0.84
N ASP A 43 5.32 -10.08 -0.29
CA ASP A 43 4.58 -9.18 -1.16
C ASP A 43 3.26 -8.79 -0.48
N VAL A 44 3.00 -7.50 -0.39
CA VAL A 44 1.82 -6.91 0.24
C VAL A 44 1.07 -6.05 -0.79
N PRO A 45 -0.26 -5.91 -0.66
CA PRO A 45 -0.96 -4.84 -1.37
C PRO A 45 -0.39 -3.48 -0.96
N ARG A 46 -0.62 -2.45 -1.78
CA ARG A 46 -0.24 -1.08 -1.43
C ARG A 46 -0.93 -0.71 -0.11
N PRO A 47 -0.20 -0.44 0.99
CA PRO A 47 -0.83 -0.19 2.27
C PRO A 47 -1.54 1.16 2.27
N SER A 48 -2.78 1.17 2.76
CA SER A 48 -3.60 2.38 2.93
C SER A 48 -3.49 2.98 4.33
N SER A 49 -3.17 2.16 5.34
CA SER A 49 -3.23 2.54 6.75
C SER A 49 -2.11 1.95 7.60
N ARG A 50 -1.79 2.60 8.72
CA ARG A 50 -0.83 2.09 9.72
C ARG A 50 -1.25 0.70 10.27
N VAL A 51 -2.55 0.43 10.35
CA VAL A 51 -3.11 -0.84 10.83
C VAL A 51 -2.74 -1.99 9.89
N GLU A 52 -2.91 -1.81 8.58
CA GLU A 52 -2.48 -2.79 7.57
C GLU A 52 -0.98 -3.07 7.63
N ILE A 53 -0.16 -2.03 7.80
CA ILE A 53 1.30 -2.16 7.89
C ILE A 53 1.70 -2.99 9.10
N VAL A 54 1.13 -2.71 10.28
CA VAL A 54 1.38 -3.50 11.50
C VAL A 54 0.84 -4.92 11.36
N ALA A 55 -0.32 -5.12 10.70
CA ALA A 55 -0.87 -6.44 10.42
C ALA A 55 0.05 -7.27 9.50
N ALA A 56 0.56 -6.67 8.41
CA ALA A 56 1.52 -7.30 7.50
C ALA A 56 2.83 -7.66 8.20
N MET A 57 3.41 -6.73 8.99
CA MET A 57 4.59 -7.01 9.81
C MET A 57 4.39 -8.21 10.75
N ARG A 58 3.23 -8.28 11.42
CA ARG A 58 2.89 -9.38 12.34
C ARG A 58 2.67 -10.69 11.59
N ARG A 59 1.96 -10.68 10.45
CA ARG A 59 1.79 -11.84 9.56
C ARG A 59 3.15 -12.44 9.18
N ILE A 60 4.05 -11.63 8.63
CA ILE A 60 5.42 -12.07 8.25
C ILE A 60 6.17 -12.61 9.47
N ARG A 61 6.09 -11.93 10.62
CA ARG A 61 6.75 -12.37 11.87
C ARG A 61 6.26 -13.74 12.33
N TYR A 62 4.95 -14.00 12.25
CA TYR A 62 4.35 -15.25 12.71
C TYR A 62 4.52 -16.38 11.68
N GLU A 63 4.39 -16.09 10.39
CA GLU A 63 4.54 -17.08 9.32
C GLU A 63 5.97 -17.66 9.30
N PHE A 64 7.00 -16.79 9.36
CA PHE A 64 8.40 -17.24 9.45
C PHE A 64 8.73 -17.91 10.79
N LYS A 65 8.00 -17.61 11.86
CA LYS A 65 8.10 -18.32 13.15
C LYS A 65 7.50 -19.73 13.05
N ALA A 66 6.32 -19.87 12.46
CA ALA A 66 5.63 -21.14 12.27
C ALA A 66 6.41 -22.08 11.33
N LYS A 67 6.91 -21.56 10.20
CA LYS A 67 7.81 -22.26 9.28
C LYS A 67 9.21 -22.56 9.87
N SER A 68 9.46 -22.21 11.13
CA SER A 68 10.73 -22.42 11.86
C SER A 68 11.98 -21.86 11.15
N ILE A 69 11.81 -20.81 10.33
CA ILE A 69 12.89 -20.23 9.53
C ILE A 69 13.82 -19.41 10.44
N LYS A 70 15.10 -19.80 10.49
CA LYS A 70 16.12 -19.14 11.32
C LYS A 70 16.45 -17.75 10.76
N LYS A 71 16.30 -16.72 11.61
CA LYS A 71 16.55 -15.31 11.29
C LYS A 71 18.02 -15.07 10.92
N LYS A 72 18.28 -14.51 9.73
CA LYS A 72 19.64 -14.27 9.21
C LYS A 72 20.26 -13.04 9.89
N LYS A 73 21.53 -13.11 10.31
CA LYS A 73 22.26 -11.93 10.82
C LYS A 73 22.64 -11.04 9.64
N VAL A 74 22.24 -9.77 9.67
CA VAL A 74 22.49 -8.82 8.59
C VAL A 74 23.12 -7.52 9.12
N THR A 75 23.75 -6.80 8.20
CA THR A 75 24.07 -5.38 8.31
C THR A 75 23.13 -4.64 7.36
N ILE A 76 22.54 -3.54 7.84
CA ILE A 76 21.71 -2.62 7.07
C ILE A 76 22.51 -1.31 6.97
N THR A 77 22.82 -0.85 5.77
CA THR A 77 23.52 0.41 5.52
C THR A 77 22.55 1.36 4.84
N ILE A 78 22.41 2.55 5.41
CA ILE A 78 21.49 3.60 4.95
C ILE A 78 22.33 4.77 4.45
N SER A 79 22.21 5.11 3.17
CA SER A 79 22.93 6.21 2.52
C SER A 79 21.98 7.02 1.63
N VAL A 80 22.51 8.07 0.97
CA VAL A 80 21.79 8.82 -0.05
C VAL A 80 21.38 7.98 -1.27
N ASP A 81 22.11 6.89 -1.57
CA ASP A 81 21.75 5.92 -2.62
C ASP A 81 20.50 5.12 -2.22
N GLY A 82 20.51 4.54 -1.01
CA GLY A 82 19.45 3.62 -0.61
C GLY A 82 19.66 2.92 0.72
N VAL A 83 18.83 1.89 0.92
CA VAL A 83 18.94 0.92 2.02
C VAL A 83 19.48 -0.39 1.48
N LYS A 84 20.78 -0.61 1.70
CA LYS A 84 21.54 -1.81 1.32
C LYS A 84 21.55 -2.80 2.48
N ILE A 85 21.13 -4.05 2.25
CA ILE A 85 21.15 -5.12 3.26
C ILE A 85 22.11 -6.22 2.85
N VAL A 86 23.10 -6.49 3.70
CA VAL A 86 24.18 -7.45 3.46
C VAL A 86 24.16 -8.53 4.56
N LEU A 87 24.35 -9.80 4.18
CA LEU A 87 24.53 -10.90 5.13
C LEU A 87 25.83 -10.71 5.91
N ARG A 88 25.78 -10.80 7.25
CA ARG A 88 27.02 -10.85 8.02
C ARG A 88 27.69 -12.21 7.87
N LYS A 89 28.86 -12.20 7.22
CA LYS A 89 29.77 -13.34 7.09
C LYS A 89 30.02 -13.96 8.47
N LYS A 90 29.79 -15.27 8.62
CA LYS A 90 30.38 -16.04 9.72
C LYS A 90 31.86 -16.17 9.36
N HIS A 91 32.77 -15.86 10.30
CA HIS A 91 34.21 -15.69 10.07
C HIS A 91 34.81 -16.73 9.09
N VAL A 92 35.01 -16.33 7.83
CA VAL A 92 35.77 -17.09 6.83
C VAL A 92 37.23 -16.71 7.02
N SER A 93 38.12 -17.69 6.92
CA SER A 93 39.54 -17.58 7.27
C SER A 93 40.27 -16.44 6.53
N PRO A 94 41.33 -15.84 7.12
CA PRO A 94 41.95 -14.61 6.58
C PRO A 94 42.65 -14.74 5.23
N LYS A 95 42.82 -15.96 4.69
CA LYS A 95 43.65 -16.25 3.52
C LYS A 95 43.11 -15.75 2.18
N ASN A 96 41.88 -15.21 2.12
CA ASN A 96 41.30 -14.68 0.88
C ASN A 96 40.73 -13.26 1.06
N LYS A 97 41.58 -12.35 1.54
CA LYS A 97 41.27 -10.94 1.90
C LYS A 97 41.04 -10.02 0.68
N TRP A 98 41.23 -10.51 -0.55
CA TRP A 98 41.36 -9.69 -1.76
C TRP A 98 40.27 -9.92 -2.82
N SER A 99 39.01 -10.09 -2.39
CA SER A 99 37.87 -9.97 -3.31
C SER A 99 36.81 -9.04 -2.72
N TRP A 100 36.66 -7.87 -3.34
CA TRP A 100 35.74 -6.78 -2.98
C TRP A 100 34.26 -7.08 -3.34
N ASP A 101 33.87 -8.36 -3.39
CA ASP A 101 32.50 -8.77 -3.74
C ASP A 101 31.52 -8.63 -2.57
N ASP A 102 31.20 -7.38 -2.25
CA ASP A 102 30.01 -7.01 -1.49
C ASP A 102 28.73 -7.62 -2.09
N THR A 103 28.70 -7.73 -3.43
CA THR A 103 27.62 -8.31 -4.23
C THR A 103 27.29 -9.75 -3.84
N ARG A 104 28.30 -10.57 -3.48
CA ARG A 104 28.10 -11.98 -3.11
C ARG A 104 27.34 -12.19 -1.79
N TYR A 105 27.13 -11.14 -1.00
CA TYR A 105 26.38 -11.18 0.26
C TYR A 105 25.21 -10.18 0.30
N LEU A 106 24.97 -9.46 -0.80
CA LEU A 106 23.84 -8.54 -0.93
C LEU A 106 22.52 -9.32 -0.93
N VAL A 107 21.65 -9.00 0.01
CA VAL A 107 20.28 -9.55 0.07
C VAL A 107 19.36 -8.74 -0.83
N MET A 108 19.51 -7.41 -0.79
CA MET A 108 18.68 -6.44 -1.48
C MET A 108 19.32 -5.05 -1.34
N ASN A 109 19.21 -4.22 -2.38
CA ASN A 109 19.41 -2.78 -2.31
C ASN A 109 18.12 -2.11 -2.78
N HIS A 110 17.58 -1.19 -1.99
CA HIS A 110 16.40 -0.41 -2.36
C HIS A 110 16.77 1.07 -2.34
N PRO A 111 16.76 1.76 -3.50
CA PRO A 111 16.98 3.20 -3.53
C PRO A 111 15.97 3.96 -2.68
N ILE A 112 16.37 5.08 -2.08
CA ILE A 112 15.50 5.84 -1.14
C ILE A 112 14.13 6.16 -1.77
N TYR A 113 14.11 6.60 -3.03
CA TYR A 113 12.88 6.93 -3.77
C TYR A 113 11.91 5.75 -4.01
N ARG A 114 12.35 4.49 -3.79
CA ARG A 114 11.48 3.29 -3.87
C ARG A 114 10.90 2.87 -2.53
N ILE A 115 11.39 3.41 -1.42
CA ILE A 115 10.90 3.07 -0.08
C ILE A 115 9.63 3.89 0.17
N PHE A 116 8.51 3.21 0.37
CA PHE A 116 7.20 3.82 0.52
C PHE A 116 6.86 4.12 1.99
N TYR A 117 7.35 3.31 2.93
CA TYR A 117 7.07 3.50 4.35
C TYR A 117 8.12 2.83 5.24
N VAL A 118 8.33 3.35 6.45
CA VAL A 118 9.19 2.76 7.48
C VAL A 118 8.47 2.77 8.83
N SER A 119 8.54 1.67 9.60
CA SER A 119 7.68 1.48 10.77
C SER A 119 8.24 0.52 11.82
N HIS A 120 7.63 0.53 13.01
CA HIS A 120 7.88 -0.43 14.09
C HIS A 120 6.56 -1.11 14.56
N ASP A 121 6.66 -2.30 15.15
CA ASP A 121 5.50 -2.98 15.75
C ASP A 121 5.18 -2.35 17.12
N SER A 122 3.94 -1.90 17.34
CA SER A 122 3.51 -1.26 18.59
C SER A 122 3.65 -2.15 19.84
N GLN A 123 3.72 -3.48 19.68
CA GLN A 123 3.85 -4.44 20.79
C GLN A 123 5.28 -4.94 21.03
N ASP A 124 6.13 -5.00 19.98
CA ASP A 124 7.53 -5.40 20.09
C ASP A 124 8.38 -4.37 19.36
N LEU A 125 8.69 -3.26 20.03
CA LEU A 125 9.49 -2.14 19.52
C LEU A 125 10.97 -2.51 19.22
N LYS A 126 11.33 -3.80 19.26
CA LYS A 126 12.58 -4.34 18.69
C LYS A 126 12.38 -4.82 17.25
N ILE A 127 11.14 -4.92 16.77
CA ILE A 127 10.74 -5.25 15.40
C ILE A 127 10.49 -3.96 14.64
N PHE A 128 11.13 -3.85 13.48
CA PHE A 128 10.90 -2.76 12.55
C PHE A 128 10.79 -3.33 11.13
N SER A 129 10.17 -2.56 10.24
CA SER A 129 10.09 -2.88 8.83
C SER A 129 10.25 -1.64 7.97
N TYR A 130 10.54 -1.86 6.70
CA TYR A 130 10.24 -0.88 5.67
C TYR A 130 9.54 -1.59 4.51
N ILE A 131 8.74 -0.83 3.78
CA ILE A 131 8.04 -1.29 2.58
C ILE A 131 8.68 -0.59 1.39
N ALA A 132 9.12 -1.36 0.39
CA ALA A 132 9.68 -0.82 -0.84
C ALA A 132 8.93 -1.35 -2.06
N ARG A 133 8.80 -0.52 -3.09
CA ARG A 133 8.26 -0.91 -4.40
C ARG A 133 9.34 -1.63 -5.20
N ASP A 134 9.02 -2.82 -5.66
CA ASP A 134 9.88 -3.63 -6.52
C ASP A 134 9.89 -3.05 -7.95
N GLY A 135 11.07 -3.00 -8.56
CA GLY A 135 11.29 -2.33 -9.84
C GLY A 135 10.73 -3.09 -11.05
N GLY A 136 10.72 -4.43 -11.00
CA GLY A 136 10.25 -5.26 -12.12
C GLY A 136 8.77 -5.62 -12.08
N SER A 137 8.17 -5.67 -10.87
CA SER A 137 6.80 -6.17 -10.66
C SER A 137 5.81 -5.11 -10.18
N ASN A 138 6.29 -3.91 -9.81
CA ASN A 138 5.52 -2.87 -9.12
C ASN A 138 4.85 -3.31 -7.79
N ALA A 139 5.12 -4.53 -7.32
CA ALA A 139 4.63 -5.03 -6.04
C ALA A 139 5.31 -4.32 -4.87
N PHE A 140 4.61 -4.21 -3.74
CA PHE A 140 5.17 -3.68 -2.51
C PHE A 140 5.72 -4.83 -1.66
N LYS A 141 7.00 -4.75 -1.28
CA LYS A 141 7.70 -5.76 -0.48
C LYS A 141 7.91 -5.24 0.94
N CYS A 142 7.27 -5.88 1.91
CA CYS A 142 7.42 -5.55 3.33
C CYS A 142 8.58 -6.34 3.94
N ASN A 143 9.69 -5.67 4.24
CA ASN A 143 10.92 -6.29 4.73
C ASN A 143 11.01 -6.15 6.26
N VAL A 144 11.01 -7.26 7.00
CA VAL A 144 10.86 -7.26 8.47
C VAL A 144 12.14 -7.71 9.18
N PHE A 145 12.53 -6.96 10.22
CA PHE A 145 13.79 -7.13 10.96
C PHE A 145 13.56 -7.15 12.47
N LYS A 146 14.53 -7.71 13.23
CA LYS A 146 14.60 -7.62 14.69
C LYS A 146 15.98 -7.11 15.17
N SER A 147 15.96 -6.01 15.91
CA SER A 147 17.12 -5.44 16.61
C SER A 147 17.44 -6.13 17.94
N LYS A 148 18.61 -5.86 18.52
CA LYS A 148 18.97 -6.34 19.88
C LYS A 148 18.32 -5.48 20.98
N LYS A 149 18.24 -4.16 20.77
CA LYS A 149 17.67 -3.15 21.72
C LYS A 149 16.51 -2.38 21.05
N LYS A 150 15.52 -1.88 21.82
CA LYS A 150 14.45 -0.96 21.32
C LYS A 150 15.09 0.25 20.65
N SER A 151 15.99 0.93 21.36
CA SER A 151 16.68 2.13 20.88
C SER A 151 17.43 1.92 19.55
N GLN A 152 17.90 0.72 19.27
CA GLN A 152 18.51 0.40 17.97
C GLN A 152 17.48 0.32 16.83
N ALA A 153 16.29 -0.24 17.06
CA ALA A 153 15.22 -0.23 16.06
C ALA A 153 14.70 1.19 15.81
N MET A 154 14.49 1.97 16.89
CA MET A 154 14.05 3.37 16.77
C MET A 154 15.07 4.23 16.02
N ARG A 155 16.38 4.05 16.28
CA ARG A 155 17.45 4.68 15.48
C ARG A 155 17.32 4.35 14.00
N VAL A 156 17.22 3.07 13.63
CA VAL A 156 17.08 2.66 12.21
C VAL A 156 15.88 3.32 11.54
N VAL A 157 14.71 3.34 12.21
CA VAL A 157 13.50 3.99 11.68
C VAL A 157 13.73 5.50 11.48
N ARG A 158 14.30 6.20 12.46
CA ARG A 158 14.59 7.64 12.37
C ARG A 158 15.67 7.98 11.33
N THR A 159 16.71 7.16 11.19
CA THR A 159 17.76 7.33 10.19
C THR A 159 17.21 7.13 8.77
N ILE A 160 16.31 6.16 8.54
CA ILE A 160 15.62 6.03 7.24
C ILE A 160 14.70 7.25 6.99
N GLY A 161 14.01 7.74 8.03
CA GLY A 161 13.25 9.00 7.99
C GLY A 161 14.09 10.17 7.48
N GLN A 162 15.23 10.42 8.14
CA GLN A 162 16.19 11.48 7.76
C GLN A 162 16.76 11.29 6.34
N ALA A 163 16.98 10.06 5.89
CA ALA A 163 17.47 9.79 4.54
C ALA A 163 16.48 10.23 3.45
N PHE A 164 15.16 10.18 3.72
CA PHE A 164 14.16 10.74 2.80
C PHE A 164 14.31 12.26 2.66
N GLU A 165 14.47 12.98 3.78
CA GLU A 165 14.64 14.44 3.78
C GLU A 165 15.89 14.87 3.01
N VAL A 166 17.02 14.22 3.27
CA VAL A 166 18.31 14.49 2.59
C VAL A 166 18.20 14.21 1.08
N CYS A 167 17.67 13.04 0.71
CA CYS A 167 17.48 12.67 -0.70
C CYS A 167 16.55 13.65 -1.46
N HIS A 168 15.51 14.16 -0.79
CA HIS A 168 14.60 15.15 -1.35
C HIS A 168 15.26 16.53 -1.50
N LYS A 169 16.02 17.01 -0.50
CA LYS A 169 16.79 18.26 -0.58
C LYS A 169 17.78 18.24 -1.75
N LEU A 170 18.55 17.15 -1.88
CA LEU A 170 19.49 16.95 -3.00
C LEU A 170 18.76 16.90 -4.36
N SER A 171 17.60 16.25 -4.42
CA SER A 171 16.80 16.18 -5.66
C SER A 171 16.25 17.55 -6.09
N LEU A 172 15.87 18.41 -5.13
CA LEU A 172 15.47 19.79 -5.42
C LEU A 172 16.66 20.65 -5.85
N ALA A 173 17.79 20.58 -5.14
CA ALA A 173 19.00 21.33 -5.47
C ALA A 173 19.49 21.02 -6.91
N ASN A 174 19.50 19.73 -7.28
CA ASN A 174 19.86 19.27 -8.63
C ASN A 174 18.82 19.66 -9.70
N ALA A 175 17.56 19.88 -9.35
CA ALA A 175 16.56 20.40 -10.28
C ALA A 175 16.75 21.91 -10.51
N THR A 176 17.15 22.67 -9.48
CA THR A 176 17.39 24.12 -9.58
C THR A 176 18.72 24.49 -10.24
N SER A 177 19.78 23.71 -10.04
CA SER A 177 21.08 23.98 -10.66
C SER A 177 21.08 23.79 -12.18
N ASN A 178 20.17 22.97 -12.72
CA ASN A 178 19.98 22.74 -14.16
C ASN A 178 19.15 23.84 -14.87
N LEU A 179 18.77 24.93 -14.18
CA LEU A 179 18.02 26.05 -14.75
C LEU A 179 18.83 27.35 -14.88
N VAL A 180 20.15 27.33 -14.63
CA VAL A 180 21.03 28.49 -14.78
C VAL A 180 22.09 28.22 -15.85
N ALA A 181 21.69 28.35 -17.11
CA ALA A 181 22.57 28.52 -18.26
C ALA A 181 21.96 29.58 -19.20
N PRO A 182 22.64 30.71 -19.48
CA PRO A 182 22.08 31.78 -20.31
C PRO A 182 22.17 31.48 -21.82
N ASP A 183 21.09 31.82 -22.53
CA ASP A 183 20.92 32.00 -23.98
C ASP A 183 21.70 31.14 -24.99
N SER A 184 20.97 30.28 -25.73
CA SER A 184 20.70 30.54 -27.17
C SER A 184 19.82 29.49 -27.88
N LEU A 185 18.72 29.98 -28.50
CA LEU A 185 18.08 29.47 -29.74
C LEU A 185 17.19 28.16 -29.68
N PRO A 186 16.28 27.95 -30.68
CA PRO A 186 14.87 27.55 -30.43
C PRO A 186 14.55 26.05 -30.66
N PRO A 187 13.30 25.58 -30.42
CA PRO A 187 13.06 24.20 -29.97
C PRO A 187 12.94 23.17 -31.09
N THR A 188 13.67 22.05 -30.93
CA THR A 188 13.37 20.80 -31.64
C THR A 188 12.63 19.83 -30.72
N ASN A 189 11.37 19.59 -31.08
CA ASN A 189 10.43 18.59 -30.58
C ASN A 189 11.10 17.31 -30.00
N ARG A 190 10.96 17.08 -28.69
CA ARG A 190 11.27 15.77 -28.05
C ARG A 190 10.19 15.38 -27.06
N HIS A 191 9.53 14.26 -27.35
CA HIS A 191 8.75 13.49 -26.39
C HIS A 191 9.68 12.92 -25.29
N SER A 192 9.35 13.11 -24.01
CA SER A 192 9.89 12.28 -22.93
C SER A 192 8.97 12.19 -21.70
N SER A 193 8.44 10.98 -21.50
CA SER A 193 8.15 10.31 -20.21
C SER A 193 7.61 11.13 -19.02
N SER A 194 6.32 10.96 -18.73
CA SER A 194 5.56 11.52 -17.61
C SER A 194 5.84 10.90 -16.21
N GLU A 195 6.95 10.20 -16.01
CA GLU A 195 7.23 9.42 -14.79
C GLU A 195 7.50 10.28 -13.54
N ASN A 196 7.93 11.53 -13.71
CA ASN A 196 8.40 12.39 -12.61
C ASN A 196 7.27 12.97 -11.72
N SER A 197 6.00 12.76 -12.10
CA SER A 197 4.83 13.21 -11.34
C SER A 197 4.53 12.32 -10.11
N ILE A 198 4.82 11.03 -10.20
CA ILE A 198 4.51 10.03 -9.15
C ILE A 198 5.40 10.25 -7.92
N SER A 199 6.67 10.60 -8.13
CA SER A 199 7.66 10.84 -7.07
C SER A 199 7.24 11.96 -6.11
N ARG A 200 6.62 13.04 -6.64
CA ARG A 200 6.10 14.15 -5.82
C ARG A 200 4.93 13.69 -4.93
N GLY A 201 3.97 12.95 -5.49
CA GLY A 201 2.78 12.50 -4.75
C GLY A 201 3.05 11.45 -3.67
N ILE A 202 4.08 10.61 -3.82
CA ILE A 202 4.49 9.65 -2.78
C ILE A 202 5.12 10.40 -1.59
N PHE A 203 5.95 11.41 -1.84
CA PHE A 203 6.67 12.13 -0.79
C PHE A 203 5.71 12.88 0.16
N THR A 204 4.66 13.52 -0.37
CA THR A 204 3.65 14.21 0.45
C THR A 204 2.81 13.27 1.33
N GLN A 205 2.52 12.05 0.86
CA GLN A 205 1.78 11.04 1.62
C GLN A 205 2.57 10.53 2.84
N ILE A 206 3.89 10.40 2.72
CA ILE A 206 4.75 9.97 3.84
C ILE A 206 4.74 11.00 4.97
N PHE A 207 4.73 12.29 4.65
CA PHE A 207 4.72 13.39 5.62
C PHE A 207 3.43 13.44 6.46
N LEU A 208 2.26 13.24 5.83
CA LEU A 208 0.95 13.27 6.51
C LEU A 208 0.73 12.10 7.50
N ALA A 209 1.49 11.01 7.38
CA ALA A 209 1.40 9.86 8.27
C ALA A 209 2.28 10.00 9.54
N VAL A 210 3.10 11.05 9.63
CA VAL A 210 4.00 11.29 10.76
C VAL A 210 3.44 12.39 11.67
N ASP A 211 2.97 13.52 11.12
CA ASP A 211 2.48 14.66 11.91
C ASP A 211 1.19 15.29 11.33
N ARG A 212 0.01 14.88 11.85
CA ARG A 212 -1.18 15.74 12.11
C ARG A 212 -2.34 14.97 12.78
N PHE A 213 -2.52 15.12 14.09
CA PHE A 213 -3.85 15.16 14.71
C PHE A 213 -3.73 15.80 16.11
N GLU A 214 -3.86 17.12 16.13
CA GLU A 214 -4.02 17.90 17.37
C GLU A 214 -5.39 17.61 18.01
N ALA A 215 -5.45 17.80 19.33
CA ALA A 215 -6.62 17.45 20.12
C ALA A 215 -7.76 18.47 19.98
N GLY A 216 -8.98 17.97 19.76
CA GLY A 216 -10.21 18.70 20.04
C GLY A 216 -10.80 18.18 21.34
N ASP A 217 -10.67 18.95 22.42
CA ASP A 217 -11.38 18.70 23.67
C ASP A 217 -12.84 19.13 23.53
N SER A 218 -13.78 18.27 23.94
CA SER A 218 -15.22 18.54 23.98
C SER A 218 -15.90 17.47 24.82
N THR A 219 -16.26 17.85 26.05
CA THR A 219 -16.96 17.03 27.03
C THR A 219 -18.47 17.12 26.85
N CYS A 220 -19.17 15.98 26.91
CA CYS A 220 -20.51 15.85 27.52
C CYS A 220 -20.96 14.37 27.60
N ASP A 221 -20.87 13.85 28.83
CA ASP A 221 -21.81 12.99 29.58
C ASP A 221 -22.65 11.86 28.95
N ASP A 222 -22.55 10.74 29.69
CA ASP A 222 -23.46 9.60 29.85
C ASP A 222 -24.94 9.76 29.42
N ALA A 223 -25.40 8.81 28.60
CA ALA A 223 -26.72 8.21 28.76
C ALA A 223 -26.66 6.69 28.48
N LYS A 224 -27.33 5.93 29.34
CA LYS A 224 -27.35 4.46 29.39
C LYS A 224 -28.79 3.97 29.20
N LEU A 225 -28.99 2.64 29.08
CA LEU A 225 -30.28 1.93 28.87
C LEU A 225 -30.78 2.00 27.40
N LEU A 226 -31.39 0.96 26.80
CA LEU A 226 -31.69 -0.42 27.25
C LEU A 226 -31.81 -1.38 26.04
N VAL A 227 -31.93 -2.69 26.32
CA VAL A 227 -32.15 -3.77 25.34
C VAL A 227 -33.42 -4.55 25.72
N ARG A 228 -34.10 -5.16 24.71
CA ARG A 228 -35.39 -5.93 24.70
C ARG A 228 -36.59 -5.05 24.32
N GLY A 229 -37.54 -5.47 23.49
CA GLY A 229 -37.73 -6.74 22.73
C GLY A 229 -39.22 -7.13 22.64
N ALA A 230 -39.62 -7.97 21.66
CA ALA A 230 -41.00 -8.35 21.23
C ALA A 230 -41.70 -7.26 20.36
N GLU A 231 -42.13 -7.50 19.11
CA GLU A 231 -43.27 -8.33 18.59
C GLU A 231 -44.62 -7.59 18.85
N GLU A 232 -45.56 -7.41 17.90
CA GLU A 232 -46.05 -8.24 16.77
C GLU A 232 -46.62 -7.40 15.59
N ASP A 233 -46.71 -8.01 14.38
CA ASP A 233 -47.61 -7.87 13.21
C ASP A 233 -48.41 -6.55 12.91
N VAL A 234 -48.56 -6.09 11.66
CA VAL A 234 -49.34 -6.72 10.54
C VAL A 234 -48.80 -6.34 9.14
N ALA A 235 -49.01 -7.24 8.16
CA ALA A 235 -48.71 -7.15 6.72
C ALA A 235 -49.27 -5.88 6.00
N ALA A 236 -48.86 -5.44 4.80
CA ALA A 236 -48.01 -5.99 3.71
C ALA A 236 -47.39 -4.80 2.90
N GLU A 237 -46.69 -4.88 1.75
CA GLU A 237 -46.28 -5.97 0.84
C GLU A 237 -45.05 -5.54 -0.03
N ALA A 238 -44.63 -6.39 -0.97
CA ALA A 238 -44.01 -6.10 -2.28
C ALA A 238 -42.65 -5.35 -2.40
N THR A 239 -41.59 -6.18 -2.47
CA THR A 239 -40.48 -6.10 -3.46
C THR A 239 -39.14 -5.44 -3.06
N GLN A 240 -38.30 -6.25 -2.41
CA GLN A 240 -36.82 -6.27 -2.52
C GLN A 240 -36.37 -7.77 -2.59
N PRO A 241 -35.18 -8.12 -3.13
CA PRO A 241 -33.86 -7.95 -2.50
C PRO A 241 -32.88 -7.16 -3.40
N GLU A 242 -31.98 -6.31 -2.88
CA GLU A 242 -30.82 -6.55 -1.99
C GLU A 242 -29.57 -7.16 -2.65
N SER A 243 -28.44 -6.69 -2.11
CA SER A 243 -27.05 -6.92 -2.52
C SER A 243 -26.55 -8.38 -2.51
N CYS A 244 -25.37 -8.62 -3.12
CA CYS A 244 -24.32 -9.32 -2.39
C CYS A 244 -22.87 -9.19 -2.93
N SER A 245 -21.95 -9.12 -1.95
CA SER A 245 -20.53 -9.48 -1.90
C SER A 245 -19.78 -10.11 -3.11
N SER A 246 -18.52 -9.70 -3.27
CA SER A 246 -17.45 -10.52 -3.88
C SER A 246 -16.85 -11.51 -2.87
N PRO A 247 -16.33 -12.69 -3.31
CA PRO A 247 -14.91 -13.01 -3.06
C PRO A 247 -14.22 -13.84 -4.18
N LYS A 248 -13.08 -14.48 -3.85
CA LYS A 248 -11.92 -14.78 -4.73
C LYS A 248 -11.55 -16.29 -4.85
N THR A 249 -11.27 -16.74 -6.09
CA THR A 249 -10.30 -17.80 -6.49
C THR A 249 -10.56 -19.31 -6.17
N PRO A 250 -9.87 -20.29 -6.84
CA PRO A 250 -10.44 -21.58 -7.29
C PRO A 250 -9.63 -22.81 -6.73
N PRO A 251 -9.45 -23.98 -7.41
CA PRO A 251 -10.26 -24.72 -8.40
C PRO A 251 -10.56 -26.19 -8.00
N SER A 252 -11.64 -26.81 -8.51
CA SER A 252 -11.79 -28.27 -8.56
C SER A 252 -12.80 -28.73 -9.62
N PHE A 253 -12.44 -29.74 -10.42
CA PHE A 253 -13.39 -30.71 -11.00
C PHE A 253 -13.73 -31.75 -9.89
N PRO A 254 -14.96 -32.32 -9.82
CA PRO A 254 -15.35 -33.35 -10.81
C PRO A 254 -16.86 -33.47 -11.18
N ALA A 255 -17.07 -34.17 -12.32
CA ALA A 255 -18.13 -35.13 -12.65
C ALA A 255 -19.65 -34.84 -12.51
N ALA A 256 -20.34 -35.09 -13.64
CA ALA A 256 -21.71 -35.65 -13.78
C ALA A 256 -22.89 -34.79 -13.24
N GLU A 257 -24.15 -34.88 -13.69
CA GLU A 257 -24.91 -35.67 -14.69
C GLU A 257 -25.75 -34.64 -15.51
N GLY A 258 -26.48 -34.89 -16.60
CA GLY A 258 -27.01 -36.07 -17.30
C GLY A 258 -28.22 -35.62 -18.16
N LEU A 259 -28.80 -36.54 -18.96
CA LEU A 259 -29.95 -36.38 -19.88
C LEU A 259 -29.63 -36.13 -21.37
N GLN A 260 -29.28 -37.23 -22.06
CA GLN A 260 -29.62 -37.41 -23.47
C GLN A 260 -30.96 -38.14 -23.57
N GLN A 261 -31.82 -37.76 -24.53
CA GLN A 261 -32.89 -38.63 -24.99
C GLN A 261 -32.99 -38.58 -26.52
N THR A 262 -32.74 -39.75 -27.13
CA THR A 262 -33.25 -40.24 -28.42
C THR A 262 -33.27 -39.31 -29.64
N LEU A 263 -32.47 -39.67 -30.65
CA LEU A 263 -33.00 -39.94 -32.00
C LEU A 263 -32.04 -40.90 -32.74
N SER A 264 -32.60 -41.91 -33.39
CA SER A 264 -31.87 -42.99 -34.07
C SER A 264 -32.26 -43.07 -35.54
N GLN A 265 -31.50 -43.87 -36.30
CA GLN A 265 -31.57 -44.06 -37.77
C GLN A 265 -30.95 -42.88 -38.55
N GLN A 266 -30.23 -43.12 -39.65
CA GLN A 266 -30.27 -44.28 -40.55
C GLN A 266 -28.86 -44.67 -41.06
N GLN A 267 -28.58 -45.97 -41.16
CA GLN A 267 -27.48 -46.46 -42.00
C GLN A 267 -27.92 -46.45 -43.46
N LEU A 268 -27.01 -46.12 -44.39
CA LEU A 268 -26.94 -46.85 -45.66
C LEU A 268 -25.49 -46.94 -46.12
N SER A 269 -25.15 -48.08 -46.71
CA SER A 269 -23.84 -48.42 -47.24
C SER A 269 -23.65 -47.87 -48.65
N GLN A 270 -22.41 -47.47 -48.99
CA GLN A 270 -21.72 -47.94 -50.20
C GLN A 270 -20.25 -47.47 -50.28
N GLN A 271 -19.47 -48.23 -51.03
CA GLN A 271 -18.07 -47.96 -51.34
C GLN A 271 -17.93 -46.92 -52.47
N ALA A 272 -16.67 -46.53 -52.71
CA ALA A 272 -16.14 -45.91 -53.92
C ALA A 272 -16.14 -44.37 -54.01
N GLN A 273 -14.90 -43.88 -54.11
CA GLN A 273 -14.46 -42.67 -54.82
C GLN A 273 -14.71 -41.30 -54.16
N SER A 274 -13.58 -40.65 -53.85
CA SER A 274 -13.32 -39.22 -53.64
C SER A 274 -14.44 -38.25 -54.04
N PRO A 275 -14.83 -37.31 -53.14
CA PRO A 275 -13.88 -36.31 -52.66
C PRO A 275 -13.81 -36.21 -51.12
N THR A 276 -13.49 -37.32 -50.45
CA THR A 276 -13.43 -37.42 -48.98
C THR A 276 -12.48 -36.45 -48.29
N LEU A 277 -11.46 -35.94 -48.99
CA LEU A 277 -10.59 -34.86 -48.52
C LEU A 277 -11.29 -33.49 -48.47
N SER A 278 -12.19 -33.15 -49.39
CA SER A 278 -12.82 -31.82 -49.42
C SER A 278 -13.89 -31.67 -48.34
N SER A 279 -14.72 -32.70 -48.13
CA SER A 279 -15.78 -32.67 -47.11
C SER A 279 -15.21 -32.60 -45.69
N ASN A 280 -14.14 -33.37 -45.40
CA ASN A 280 -13.44 -33.28 -44.11
C ASN A 280 -12.75 -31.92 -43.90
N GLN A 281 -12.18 -31.31 -44.96
CA GLN A 281 -11.62 -29.95 -44.88
C GLN A 281 -12.69 -28.90 -44.61
N LEU A 282 -13.87 -29.00 -45.22
CA LEU A 282 -15.01 -28.11 -44.95
C LEU A 282 -15.51 -28.26 -43.50
N LEU A 283 -15.63 -29.49 -42.99
CA LEU A 283 -16.01 -29.73 -41.59
C LEU A 283 -14.98 -29.13 -40.61
N ALA A 284 -13.67 -29.34 -40.86
CA ALA A 284 -12.59 -28.78 -40.06
C ALA A 284 -12.42 -27.26 -40.21
N CYS A 285 -12.94 -26.66 -41.27
CA CYS A 285 -13.06 -25.22 -41.44
C CYS A 285 -14.23 -24.68 -40.60
N SER A 286 -15.40 -25.30 -40.70
CA SER A 286 -16.60 -24.95 -39.93
C SER A 286 -16.37 -25.02 -38.42
N GLN A 287 -15.70 -26.07 -37.92
CA GLN A 287 -15.33 -26.17 -36.51
C GLN A 287 -14.36 -25.06 -36.06
N ARG A 288 -13.39 -24.68 -36.91
CA ARG A 288 -12.48 -23.56 -36.62
C ARG A 288 -13.20 -22.22 -36.56
N LEU A 289 -14.14 -21.98 -37.49
CA LEU A 289 -14.98 -20.78 -37.49
C LEU A 289 -15.88 -20.73 -36.24
N GLY A 290 -16.47 -21.85 -35.84
CA GLY A 290 -17.26 -21.96 -34.60
C GLY A 290 -16.42 -21.64 -33.34
N HIS A 291 -15.23 -22.23 -33.23
CA HIS A 291 -14.31 -21.92 -32.13
C HIS A 291 -13.87 -20.44 -32.13
N GLN A 292 -13.59 -19.88 -33.31
CA GLN A 292 -13.22 -18.46 -33.44
C GLN A 292 -14.36 -17.52 -33.05
N ALA A 293 -15.60 -17.85 -33.43
CA ALA A 293 -16.80 -17.10 -33.04
C ALA A 293 -17.04 -17.14 -31.52
N GLN A 294 -16.92 -18.32 -30.90
CA GLN A 294 -17.07 -18.49 -29.46
C GLN A 294 -15.98 -17.71 -28.69
N GLN A 295 -14.74 -17.74 -29.16
CA GLN A 295 -13.64 -16.96 -28.58
C GLN A 295 -13.88 -15.44 -28.72
N ALA A 296 -14.37 -14.98 -29.86
CA ALA A 296 -14.73 -13.57 -30.07
C ALA A 296 -15.88 -13.14 -29.15
N GLN A 297 -16.92 -13.96 -28.99
CA GLN A 297 -18.05 -13.67 -28.10
C GLN A 297 -17.61 -13.61 -26.63
N ALA A 298 -16.70 -14.49 -26.19
CA ALA A 298 -16.10 -14.44 -24.87
C ALA A 298 -15.29 -13.14 -24.65
N ALA A 299 -14.47 -12.74 -25.63
CA ALA A 299 -13.70 -11.49 -25.56
C ALA A 299 -14.59 -10.24 -25.51
N VAL A 300 -15.67 -10.19 -26.31
CA VAL A 300 -16.66 -9.09 -26.26
C VAL A 300 -17.37 -9.03 -24.91
N SER A 301 -17.69 -10.18 -24.32
CA SER A 301 -18.33 -10.26 -23.00
C SER A 301 -17.41 -9.75 -21.89
N GLN A 302 -16.12 -10.08 -21.93
CA GLN A 302 -15.10 -9.54 -21.03
C GLN A 302 -14.93 -8.02 -21.21
N ALA A 303 -14.86 -7.53 -22.44
CA ALA A 303 -14.76 -6.10 -22.74
C ALA A 303 -15.98 -5.31 -22.21
N LYS A 304 -17.19 -5.87 -22.36
CA LYS A 304 -18.41 -5.28 -21.79
C LYS A 304 -18.34 -5.20 -20.26
N HIS A 305 -17.96 -6.29 -19.58
CA HIS A 305 -17.82 -6.32 -18.13
C HIS A 305 -16.81 -5.27 -17.62
N LEU A 306 -15.64 -5.16 -18.26
CA LEU A 306 -14.63 -4.15 -17.92
C LEU A 306 -15.13 -2.72 -18.14
N ARG A 307 -15.88 -2.47 -19.22
CA ARG A 307 -16.50 -1.16 -19.50
C ARG A 307 -17.53 -0.79 -18.42
N ASP A 308 -18.38 -1.75 -18.04
CA ASP A 308 -19.43 -1.55 -17.03
C ASP A 308 -18.80 -1.35 -15.63
N GLN A 309 -17.69 -2.04 -15.33
CA GLN A 309 -16.88 -1.80 -14.12
C GLN A 309 -16.23 -0.42 -14.11
N LEU A 310 -15.66 0.04 -15.24
CA LEU A 310 -15.08 1.38 -15.36
C LEU A 310 -16.14 2.48 -15.16
N ALA A 311 -17.35 2.28 -15.70
CA ALA A 311 -18.46 3.20 -15.50
C ALA A 311 -18.90 3.28 -14.03
N ALA A 312 -18.98 2.14 -13.33
CA ALA A 312 -19.26 2.10 -11.91
C ALA A 312 -18.17 2.80 -11.07
N GLU A 313 -16.89 2.58 -11.38
CA GLU A 313 -15.77 3.27 -10.71
C GLU A 313 -15.81 4.78 -10.95
N ALA A 314 -16.09 5.22 -12.19
CA ALA A 314 -16.23 6.63 -12.53
C ALA A 314 -17.39 7.30 -11.77
N SER A 315 -18.53 6.62 -11.63
CA SER A 315 -19.68 7.10 -10.84
C SER A 315 -19.32 7.27 -9.36
N ALA A 316 -18.77 6.22 -8.73
CA ALA A 316 -18.36 6.26 -7.33
C ALA A 316 -17.29 7.33 -7.05
N ARG A 317 -16.37 7.55 -7.99
CA ARG A 317 -15.37 8.62 -7.91
C ARG A 317 -16.00 10.01 -7.99
N ASN A 318 -16.99 10.21 -8.85
CA ASN A 318 -17.68 11.50 -8.98
C ASN A 318 -18.51 11.81 -7.72
N GLU A 319 -19.18 10.82 -7.15
CA GLU A 319 -19.90 10.94 -5.88
C GLU A 319 -18.95 11.31 -4.73
N ALA A 320 -17.83 10.61 -4.59
CA ALA A 320 -16.82 10.92 -3.57
C ALA A 320 -16.22 12.32 -3.73
N MET A 321 -16.04 12.81 -4.97
CA MET A 321 -15.61 14.19 -5.24
C MET A 321 -16.68 15.21 -4.81
N SER A 322 -17.96 14.95 -5.10
CA SER A 322 -19.08 15.79 -4.68
C SER A 322 -19.19 15.87 -3.15
N GLN A 323 -19.12 14.73 -2.46
CA GLN A 323 -19.11 14.67 -0.99
C GLN A 323 -17.93 15.45 -0.39
N ASN A 324 -16.73 15.35 -0.97
CA ASN A 324 -15.57 16.10 -0.50
C ASN A 324 -15.73 17.61 -0.73
N GLN A 325 -16.28 18.02 -1.87
CA GLN A 325 -16.60 19.42 -2.15
C GLN A 325 -17.63 19.98 -1.17
N ALA A 326 -18.68 19.23 -0.83
CA ALA A 326 -19.67 19.62 0.17
C ALA A 326 -19.05 19.81 1.56
N LEU A 327 -18.18 18.89 1.99
CA LEU A 327 -17.43 19.01 3.25
C LEU A 327 -16.49 20.23 3.26
N MET A 328 -15.85 20.55 2.12
CA MET A 328 -15.01 21.74 2.00
C MET A 328 -15.81 23.05 2.08
N VAL A 329 -17.02 23.09 1.55
CA VAL A 329 -17.95 24.23 1.70
C VAL A 329 -18.38 24.35 3.17
N HIS A 330 -18.82 23.26 3.79
CA HIS A 330 -19.27 23.29 5.18
C HIS A 330 -18.16 23.69 6.16
N ASN A 331 -16.93 23.16 5.99
CA ASN A 331 -15.77 23.57 6.79
C ASN A 331 -15.46 25.07 6.63
N ARG A 332 -15.68 25.64 5.44
CA ARG A 332 -15.51 27.08 5.19
C ARG A 332 -16.56 27.91 5.94
N GLU A 333 -17.81 27.45 5.99
CA GLU A 333 -18.89 28.10 6.75
C GLU A 333 -18.62 28.05 8.26
N LEU A 334 -18.21 26.88 8.79
CA LEU A 334 -17.83 26.73 10.19
C LEU A 334 -16.67 27.67 10.58
N LEU A 335 -15.64 27.79 9.73
CA LEU A 335 -14.54 28.73 9.96
C LEU A 335 -14.99 30.20 9.92
N GLN A 336 -15.96 30.55 9.06
CA GLN A 336 -16.56 31.89 9.07
C GLN A 336 -17.35 32.16 10.36
N HIS A 337 -18.12 31.18 10.85
CA HIS A 337 -18.84 31.30 12.12
C HIS A 337 -17.89 31.44 13.32
N ILE A 338 -16.84 30.62 13.38
CA ILE A 338 -15.78 30.73 14.41
C ILE A 338 -15.13 32.12 14.36
N HIS A 339 -14.81 32.64 13.17
CA HIS A 339 -14.22 33.99 13.02
C HIS A 339 -15.16 35.10 13.53
N ILE A 340 -16.47 34.98 13.31
CA ILE A 340 -17.47 35.92 13.84
C ILE A 340 -17.54 35.82 15.38
N LEU A 341 -17.58 34.61 15.94
CA LEU A 341 -17.62 34.38 17.38
C LEU A 341 -16.36 34.91 18.09
N VAL A 342 -15.18 34.64 17.54
CA VAL A 342 -13.90 35.15 18.06
C VAL A 342 -13.87 36.69 18.05
N ARG A 343 -14.37 37.33 16.98
CA ARG A 343 -14.51 38.80 16.95
C ARG A 343 -15.45 39.30 18.06
N HIS A 344 -16.58 38.64 18.27
CA HIS A 344 -17.54 39.03 19.29
C HIS A 344 -16.96 38.89 20.71
N ILE A 345 -16.20 37.82 20.98
CA ILE A 345 -15.47 37.62 22.23
C ILE A 345 -14.44 38.74 22.44
N GLN A 346 -13.62 39.04 21.43
CA GLN A 346 -12.65 40.15 21.50
C GLN A 346 -13.30 41.52 21.71
N GLU A 347 -14.51 41.75 21.21
CA GLU A 347 -15.28 42.97 21.47
C GLU A 347 -15.83 43.03 22.89
N LEU A 348 -16.19 41.88 23.49
CA LEU A 348 -16.61 41.78 24.89
C LEU A 348 -15.43 41.95 25.84
N GLU A 349 -14.29 41.30 25.59
CA GLU A 349 -13.04 41.50 26.33
C GLU A 349 -12.63 42.99 26.32
N LYS A 350 -12.69 43.65 25.15
CA LYS A 350 -12.44 45.10 25.02
C LYS A 350 -13.49 45.99 25.70
N LYS A 351 -14.64 45.46 26.12
CA LYS A 351 -15.63 46.19 26.94
C LYS A 351 -15.36 45.98 28.43
N ILE A 352 -15.02 44.75 28.83
CA ILE A 352 -14.63 44.41 30.20
C ILE A 352 -13.38 45.20 30.60
N ASN A 353 -12.31 45.17 29.78
CA ASN A 353 -11.07 45.93 29.99
C ASN A 353 -11.21 47.46 29.85
N ARG A 354 -12.44 47.99 29.78
CA ARG A 354 -12.78 49.42 29.83
C ARG A 354 -13.74 49.76 30.98
N LEU A 355 -14.16 48.75 31.75
CA LEU A 355 -14.99 48.86 32.95
C LEU A 355 -14.17 48.55 34.22
N GLU A 356 -13.06 47.81 34.07
CA GLU A 356 -11.89 47.82 34.96
C GLU A 356 -10.98 49.03 34.68
#